data_AF-A0A1X7U4H6-F1
#
_entry.id   AF-A0A1X7U4H6-F1
#
_cell.length_a   1.000
_cell.length_b   1.000
_cell.length_c   1.000
_cell.angle_alpha   90.00
_cell.angle_beta   90.00
_cell.angle_gamma   90.00
#
_symmetry.space_group_name_H-M   'P 1'
#
loop_
_entity.id
_entity.type
_entity.pdbx_description
1 polymer ?
#
loop_
_entity_poly.entity_id
_entity_poly.type
_entity_poly.pdbx_seq_one_letter_code
_entity_poly.pdbx_strand_id
1 'polypeptide(L)'
;MSSSIKHKKYLDNHCRVCGKAFDKTRKYMCKQYIEILEVLGVDPSNDDDNVHPESFCNSCYLTAKRASVKCTSSSWQSITWTHHDNNSCLICDVKCIGGRPKKVTSGGRPTLLTQQIRSAPDFSGCYKSTIRCSPSLIEEQVATNVVTRLLHQSDSPLVKLPTGGQPLNLIKVSAPLVPSGKCTNETVRKRSNEIKAVRKM
;
A
#
# COMPACT_ATOMS: atom_id res chain seq x y z
N MET A 1 -37.04 -6.94 -1.77
CA MET A 1 -36.10 -6.75 -2.89
C MET A 1 -35.56 -8.12 -3.31
N SER A 2 -35.95 -8.58 -4.50
CA SER A 2 -35.55 -9.88 -5.08
C SER A 2 -34.02 -10.00 -5.21
N SER A 3 -33.48 -11.21 -5.03
CA SER A 3 -32.03 -11.49 -5.01
C SER A 3 -31.30 -10.95 -6.24
N SER A 4 -31.88 -11.14 -7.43
CA SER A 4 -31.36 -10.65 -8.72
C SER A 4 -31.14 -9.13 -8.79
N ILE A 5 -32.02 -8.31 -8.17
CA ILE A 5 -31.87 -6.85 -8.18
C ILE A 5 -30.65 -6.41 -7.37
N LYS A 6 -30.36 -7.10 -6.26
CA LYS A 6 -29.19 -6.81 -5.43
C LYS A 6 -27.91 -7.19 -6.17
N HIS A 7 -27.91 -8.32 -6.86
CA HIS A 7 -26.78 -8.79 -7.67
C HIS A 7 -26.45 -7.82 -8.79
N LYS A 8 -27.45 -7.41 -9.58
CA LYS A 8 -27.24 -6.43 -10.65
C LYS A 8 -26.64 -5.11 -10.13
N LYS A 9 -27.18 -4.61 -9.01
CA LYS A 9 -26.63 -3.41 -8.34
C LYS A 9 -25.20 -3.63 -7.85
N TYR A 10 -24.81 -4.84 -7.47
CA TYR A 10 -23.43 -5.14 -7.14
C TYR A 10 -22.55 -5.05 -8.38
N LEU A 11 -22.92 -5.72 -9.48
CA LEU A 11 -22.15 -5.69 -10.74
C LEU A 11 -21.95 -4.25 -11.24
N ASP A 12 -23.00 -3.42 -11.22
CA ASP A 12 -22.94 -2.00 -11.60
C ASP A 12 -21.93 -1.17 -10.79
N ASN A 13 -21.62 -1.64 -9.58
CA ASN A 13 -20.75 -0.96 -8.62
C ASN A 13 -19.36 -1.57 -8.52
N HIS A 14 -19.00 -2.58 -9.31
CA HIS A 14 -17.68 -3.22 -9.25
C HIS A 14 -16.96 -3.20 -10.59
N CYS A 15 -15.64 -3.17 -10.52
CA CYS A 15 -14.77 -3.17 -11.69
C CYS A 15 -14.66 -4.57 -12.28
N ARG A 16 -14.93 -4.73 -13.58
CA ARG A 16 -14.76 -5.98 -14.34
C ARG A 16 -13.38 -6.62 -14.16
N VAL A 17 -12.32 -5.82 -14.20
CA VAL A 17 -10.93 -6.29 -14.18
C VAL A 17 -10.48 -6.69 -12.78
N CYS A 18 -10.61 -5.78 -11.81
CA CYS A 18 -10.01 -5.94 -10.48
C CYS A 18 -11.01 -6.22 -9.38
N GLY A 19 -12.32 -6.30 -9.68
CA GLY A 19 -13.37 -6.66 -8.74
C GLY A 19 -13.55 -5.70 -7.57
N LYS A 20 -12.85 -4.57 -7.57
CA LYS A 20 -13.00 -3.54 -6.54
C LYS A 20 -14.24 -2.72 -6.82
N ALA A 21 -14.90 -2.27 -5.75
CA ALA A 21 -16.00 -1.33 -5.86
C ALA A 21 -15.52 -0.02 -6.52
N PHE A 22 -16.38 0.61 -7.31
CA PHE A 22 -16.13 1.93 -7.85
C PHE A 22 -16.23 2.97 -6.74
N ASP A 23 -15.21 3.81 -6.65
CA ASP A 23 -15.31 5.08 -5.96
C ASP A 23 -16.11 6.09 -6.81
N LYS A 24 -16.24 7.34 -6.35
CA LYS A 24 -16.82 8.47 -7.10
C LYS A 24 -16.05 8.84 -8.40
N THR A 25 -15.12 8.00 -8.81
CA THR A 25 -14.26 8.16 -9.99
C THR A 25 -15.00 7.79 -11.27
N ARG A 26 -14.39 8.18 -12.41
CA ARG A 26 -14.86 7.81 -13.75
C ARG A 26 -14.88 6.28 -13.92
N LYS A 27 -15.95 5.79 -14.55
CA LYS A 27 -16.13 4.41 -15.01
C LYS A 27 -15.90 4.36 -16.53
N TYR A 28 -15.31 3.28 -17.00
CA TYR A 28 -15.05 3.05 -18.43
C TYR A 28 -15.84 1.82 -18.89
N MET A 29 -16.58 1.94 -19.99
CA MET A 29 -17.42 0.85 -20.51
C MET A 29 -16.57 -0.18 -21.23
N CYS A 30 -16.73 -1.46 -20.91
CA CYS A 30 -15.94 -2.55 -21.50
C CYS A 30 -16.07 -2.59 -23.04
N LYS A 31 -17.30 -2.44 -23.55
CA LYS A 31 -17.61 -2.42 -25.00
C LYS A 31 -16.88 -1.32 -25.78
N GLN A 32 -16.52 -0.21 -25.14
CA GLN A 32 -15.85 0.93 -25.78
C GLN A 32 -14.32 0.83 -25.77
N TYR A 33 -13.76 0.03 -24.87
CA TYR A 33 -12.32 0.00 -24.59
C TYR A 33 -11.77 -1.43 -24.63
N ILE A 34 -12.09 -2.17 -25.69
CA ILE A 34 -11.69 -3.59 -25.85
C ILE A 34 -10.16 -3.72 -25.85
N GLU A 35 -9.45 -2.87 -26.61
CA GLU A 35 -7.98 -2.85 -26.68
C GLU A 35 -7.31 -2.73 -25.29
N ILE A 36 -7.94 -1.99 -24.37
CA ILE A 36 -7.44 -1.80 -23.01
C ILE A 36 -7.61 -3.07 -22.17
N LEU A 37 -8.71 -3.81 -22.38
CA LEU A 37 -8.98 -5.07 -21.70
C LEU A 37 -8.06 -6.18 -22.21
N GLU A 38 -7.76 -6.21 -23.52
CA GLU A 38 -6.82 -7.15 -24.12
C GLU A 38 -5.41 -7.01 -23.54
N VAL A 39 -4.93 -5.77 -23.34
CA VAL A 39 -3.64 -5.51 -22.67
C VAL A 39 -3.62 -6.07 -21.24
N LEU A 40 -4.78 -6.14 -20.59
CA LEU A 40 -4.94 -6.69 -19.24
C LEU A 40 -5.26 -8.19 -19.24
N GLY A 41 -5.33 -8.83 -20.42
CA GLY A 41 -5.67 -10.25 -20.56
C GLY A 41 -7.12 -10.58 -20.23
N VAL A 42 -8.05 -9.65 -20.45
CA VAL A 42 -9.49 -9.85 -20.23
C VAL A 42 -10.20 -9.82 -21.59
N ASP A 43 -10.87 -10.91 -21.95
CA ASP A 43 -11.69 -11.00 -23.16
C ASP A 43 -13.16 -10.68 -22.84
N PRO A 44 -13.74 -9.58 -23.37
CA PRO A 44 -15.14 -9.22 -23.16
C PRO A 44 -16.12 -9.97 -24.08
N SER A 45 -15.65 -10.76 -25.04
CA SER A 45 -16.51 -11.37 -26.09
C SER A 45 -17.51 -12.39 -25.54
N ASN A 46 -17.17 -13.02 -24.40
CA ASN A 46 -18.00 -14.04 -23.73
C ASN A 46 -18.69 -13.49 -22.47
N ASP A 47 -18.84 -12.17 -22.36
CA ASP A 47 -19.40 -11.56 -21.16
C ASP A 47 -20.93 -11.68 -21.10
N ASP A 48 -21.44 -12.42 -20.12
CA ASP A 48 -22.85 -12.38 -19.69
C ASP A 48 -23.14 -11.19 -18.76
N ASP A 49 -24.12 -10.35 -19.13
CA ASP A 49 -24.59 -9.19 -18.35
C ASP A 49 -25.08 -9.54 -16.92
N ASN A 50 -25.43 -10.81 -16.67
CA ASN A 50 -25.86 -11.29 -15.35
C ASN A 50 -24.71 -11.76 -14.46
N VAL A 51 -23.52 -11.94 -15.03
CA VAL A 51 -22.34 -12.46 -14.32
C VAL A 51 -21.25 -11.41 -14.24
N HIS A 52 -21.17 -10.55 -15.24
CA HIS A 52 -20.03 -9.68 -15.48
C HIS A 52 -20.39 -8.19 -15.34
N PRO A 53 -19.55 -7.39 -14.67
CA PRO A 53 -19.71 -5.94 -14.71
C PRO A 53 -19.47 -5.38 -16.12
N GLU A 54 -20.33 -4.47 -16.57
CA GLU A 54 -20.19 -3.80 -17.89
C GLU A 54 -19.05 -2.76 -17.92
N SER A 55 -18.47 -2.43 -16.76
CA SER A 55 -17.50 -1.34 -16.60
C SER A 55 -16.24 -1.75 -15.85
N PHE A 56 -15.16 -0.98 -16.06
CA PHE A 56 -13.92 -1.08 -15.28
C PHE A 56 -13.44 0.30 -14.79
N CYS A 57 -12.54 0.30 -13.81
CA CYS A 57 -12.16 1.49 -13.05
C CYS A 57 -10.94 2.21 -13.63
N ASN A 58 -10.80 3.50 -13.28
CA ASN A 58 -9.68 4.34 -13.74
C ASN A 58 -8.29 3.78 -13.40
N SER A 59 -8.14 3.09 -12.27
CA SER A 59 -6.84 2.50 -11.92
C SER A 59 -6.44 1.37 -12.86
N CYS A 60 -7.40 0.55 -13.33
CA CYS A 60 -7.14 -0.48 -14.33
C CYS A 60 -6.84 0.15 -15.69
N TYR A 61 -7.59 1.18 -16.09
CA TYR A 61 -7.33 1.95 -17.30
C TYR A 61 -5.90 2.51 -17.34
N LEU A 62 -5.48 3.23 -16.28
CA LEU A 62 -4.14 3.79 -16.19
C LEU A 62 -3.05 2.72 -16.14
N THR A 63 -3.33 1.56 -15.55
CA THR A 63 -2.38 0.45 -15.52
C THR A 63 -2.16 -0.12 -16.92
N ALA A 64 -3.22 -0.38 -17.67
CA ALA A 64 -3.13 -0.83 -19.06
C ALA A 64 -2.36 0.17 -19.93
N LYS A 65 -2.65 1.47 -19.82
CA LYS A 65 -1.91 2.52 -20.55
C LYS A 65 -0.42 2.60 -20.20
N ARG A 66 -0.03 2.22 -18.98
CA ARG A 66 1.40 2.12 -18.61
C ARG A 66 2.04 0.84 -19.14
N ALA A 67 1.30 -0.27 -19.15
CA ALA A 67 1.75 -1.54 -19.70
C ALA A 67 1.89 -1.49 -21.23
N SER A 68 1.05 -0.74 -21.94
CA SER A 68 1.19 -0.56 -23.39
C SER A 68 2.49 0.18 -23.78
N VAL A 69 3.04 1.00 -22.88
CA VAL A 69 4.27 1.77 -23.10
C VAL A 69 5.51 0.98 -22.65
N LYS A 70 5.38 0.10 -21.67
CA LYS A 70 6.48 -0.67 -21.10
C LYS A 70 6.21 -2.16 -21.31
N CYS A 71 7.05 -2.83 -22.10
CA CYS A 71 7.07 -4.30 -22.26
C CYS A 71 7.50 -5.03 -20.97
N THR A 72 6.92 -4.67 -19.82
CA THR A 72 7.12 -5.37 -18.56
C THR A 72 5.90 -6.26 -18.36
N SER A 73 6.12 -7.57 -18.47
CA SER A 73 5.14 -8.60 -18.13
C SER A 73 4.81 -8.50 -16.64
N SER A 74 3.84 -7.65 -16.29
CA SER A 74 3.29 -7.64 -14.94
C SER A 74 2.32 -8.82 -14.83
N SER A 75 2.56 -9.71 -13.87
CA SER A 75 1.67 -10.82 -13.55
C SER A 75 0.34 -10.27 -13.00
N TRP A 76 -0.58 -9.90 -13.88
CA TRP A 76 -1.94 -9.58 -13.49
C TRP A 76 -2.72 -10.87 -13.31
N GLN A 77 -3.34 -11.02 -12.14
CA GLN A 77 -4.34 -12.06 -11.91
C GLN A 77 -5.70 -11.46 -12.24
N SER A 78 -6.30 -11.92 -13.33
CA SER A 78 -7.69 -11.60 -13.65
C SER A 78 -8.61 -12.25 -12.63
N ILE A 79 -9.68 -11.54 -12.28
CA ILE A 79 -10.70 -12.09 -11.40
C ILE A 79 -11.63 -13.00 -12.21
N THR A 80 -11.84 -14.20 -11.71
CA THR A 80 -12.86 -15.11 -12.22
C THR A 80 -14.21 -14.69 -11.64
N TRP A 81 -15.15 -14.36 -12.52
CA TRP A 81 -16.53 -14.05 -12.16
C TRP A 81 -17.38 -15.30 -12.33
N THR A 82 -18.15 -15.66 -11.31
CA THR A 82 -18.96 -16.88 -11.29
C THR A 82 -20.44 -16.56 -11.40
N HIS A 83 -21.21 -17.47 -11.99
CA HIS A 83 -22.65 -17.33 -12.10
C HIS A 83 -23.30 -17.13 -10.72
N HIS A 84 -24.34 -16.30 -10.68
CA HIS A 84 -25.10 -16.05 -9.47
C HIS A 84 -26.00 -17.25 -9.16
N ASP A 85 -25.67 -18.01 -8.12
CA ASP A 85 -26.60 -18.95 -7.49
C ASP A 85 -27.23 -18.30 -6.26
N ASN A 86 -28.55 -18.41 -6.12
CA ASN A 86 -29.31 -17.81 -5.02
C ASN A 86 -28.84 -18.29 -3.64
N ASN A 87 -28.19 -19.45 -3.57
CA ASN A 87 -27.78 -20.08 -2.31
C ASN A 87 -26.29 -19.89 -1.98
N SER A 88 -25.45 -19.45 -2.91
CA SER A 88 -23.99 -19.48 -2.75
C SER A 88 -23.22 -18.38 -3.49
N CYS A 89 -23.89 -17.28 -3.85
CA CYS A 89 -23.23 -16.20 -4.55
C CYS A 89 -22.30 -15.39 -3.62
N LEU A 90 -21.00 -15.69 -3.70
CA LEU A 90 -19.92 -14.98 -2.98
C LEU A 90 -20.00 -13.45 -3.14
N ILE A 91 -20.48 -12.98 -4.29
CA ILE A 91 -20.68 -11.56 -4.63
C ILE A 91 -21.85 -10.96 -3.83
N CYS A 92 -22.96 -11.68 -3.70
CA CYS A 92 -24.13 -11.20 -2.95
C CYS A 92 -23.92 -11.26 -1.43
N ASP A 93 -23.07 -12.19 -0.96
CA ASP A 93 -22.75 -12.37 0.46
C ASP A 93 -21.80 -11.31 1.03
N VAL A 94 -21.17 -10.48 0.19
CA VAL A 94 -20.25 -9.40 0.63
C VAL A 94 -20.94 -8.34 1.50
N LYS A 95 -22.27 -8.38 1.63
CA LYS A 95 -23.04 -7.50 2.53
C LYS A 95 -22.63 -7.56 4.01
N CYS A 96 -21.77 -8.49 4.45
CA CYS A 96 -21.50 -8.67 5.87
C CYS A 96 -20.06 -8.39 6.34
N ILE A 97 -19.09 -8.11 5.46
CA ILE A 97 -17.66 -8.06 5.87
C ILE A 97 -17.06 -6.65 5.77
N GLY A 98 -17.67 -5.75 4.99
CA GLY A 98 -17.12 -4.43 4.65
C GLY A 98 -17.58 -3.27 5.52
N GLY A 99 -17.60 -3.43 6.85
CA GLY A 99 -17.70 -2.28 7.76
C GLY A 99 -16.32 -1.96 8.30
N ARG A 100 -15.79 -0.74 8.07
CA ARG A 100 -14.68 -0.26 8.91
C ARG A 100 -15.15 -0.39 10.36
N PRO A 101 -14.48 -1.17 11.23
CA PRO A 101 -14.88 -1.27 12.63
C PRO A 101 -15.09 0.14 13.16
N LYS A 102 -16.28 0.43 13.71
CA LYS A 102 -16.54 1.72 14.33
C LYS A 102 -15.43 1.90 15.36
N LYS A 103 -14.58 2.91 15.12
CA LYS A 103 -13.51 3.24 16.05
C LYS A 103 -14.21 3.53 17.36
N VAL A 104 -14.04 2.66 18.36
CA VAL A 104 -14.56 2.91 19.70
C VAL A 104 -13.89 4.21 20.14
N THR A 105 -14.64 5.30 20.26
CA THR A 105 -14.12 6.58 20.71
C THR A 105 -13.89 6.50 22.21
N SER A 106 -12.84 5.78 22.63
CA SER A 106 -12.30 5.89 23.97
C SER A 106 -11.24 6.98 23.96
N GLY A 107 -11.58 8.18 24.47
CA GLY A 107 -10.61 9.22 24.78
C GLY A 107 -10.65 10.42 23.85
N GLY A 108 -11.17 11.53 24.39
CA GLY A 108 -11.08 12.85 23.80
C GLY A 108 -9.64 13.37 23.68
N ARG A 109 -9.50 14.43 22.90
CA ARG A 109 -8.27 15.15 22.54
C ARG A 109 -7.53 15.66 23.79
N PRO A 110 -6.25 15.31 24.01
CA PRO A 110 -5.37 16.11 24.86
C PRO A 110 -5.09 17.43 24.14
N THR A 111 -5.58 18.52 24.70
CA THR A 111 -5.31 19.90 24.26
C THR A 111 -3.86 20.29 24.60
N LEU A 112 -3.22 21.07 23.71
CA LEU A 112 -2.01 21.87 23.95
C LEU A 112 -0.61 21.21 23.85
N LEU A 113 -0.32 20.38 22.83
CA LEU A 113 1.09 20.02 22.55
C LEU A 113 1.52 20.06 21.07
N THR A 114 0.67 20.56 20.17
CA THR A 114 0.95 20.55 18.71
C THR A 114 1.26 21.93 18.13
N GLN A 115 1.44 22.96 18.95
CA GLN A 115 1.68 24.33 18.48
C GLN A 115 3.15 24.69 18.22
N GLN A 116 4.12 23.80 18.47
CA GLN A 116 5.54 24.15 18.35
C GLN A 116 6.27 23.69 17.07
N ILE A 117 5.62 23.05 16.09
CA ILE A 117 6.33 22.52 14.90
C ILE A 117 6.20 23.43 13.66
N ARG A 118 5.40 24.49 13.67
CA ARG A 118 5.25 25.40 12.52
C ARG A 118 5.98 26.73 12.74
N SER A 119 7.30 26.71 12.65
CA SER A 119 8.11 27.91 12.46
C SER A 119 9.36 27.54 11.66
N ALA A 120 9.18 27.29 10.36
CA ALA A 120 10.28 27.28 9.40
C ALA A 120 9.83 28.13 8.19
N PRO A 121 10.65 29.09 7.73
CA PRO A 121 10.30 29.96 6.62
C PRO A 121 10.38 29.24 5.28
N ASP A 122 9.45 29.60 4.40
CA ASP A 122 9.34 29.18 3.00
C ASP A 122 10.57 29.63 2.20
N PHE A 123 11.24 28.70 1.53
CA PHE A 123 12.27 28.99 0.54
C PHE A 123 11.75 28.62 -0.85
N SER A 124 11.27 29.62 -1.58
CA SER A 124 10.91 29.49 -2.99
C SER A 124 12.15 29.71 -3.86
N GLY A 125 12.56 28.67 -4.59
CA GLY A 125 13.69 28.72 -5.51
C GLY A 125 13.56 27.65 -6.58
N CYS A 126 13.03 28.04 -7.73
CA CYS A 126 12.88 27.21 -8.92
C CYS A 126 14.24 26.93 -9.56
N TYR A 127 14.70 25.67 -9.55
CA TYR A 127 15.75 25.22 -10.46
C TYR A 127 15.45 23.79 -10.95
N LYS A 128 15.43 23.64 -12.28
CA LYS A 128 15.33 22.35 -12.97
C LYS A 128 16.57 21.53 -12.63
N SER A 129 16.41 20.49 -11.83
CA SER A 129 17.43 19.48 -11.59
C SER A 129 16.77 18.12 -11.42
N THR A 130 17.49 17.08 -11.87
CA THR A 130 17.09 15.67 -11.86
C THR A 130 16.60 15.27 -10.47
N ILE A 131 15.28 15.12 -10.33
CA ILE A 131 14.61 14.95 -9.04
C ILE A 131 15.02 13.61 -8.43
N ARG A 132 15.99 13.62 -7.51
CA ARG A 132 16.05 12.64 -6.44
C ARG A 132 14.86 12.94 -5.54
N CYS A 133 13.75 12.24 -5.73
CA CYS A 133 12.63 12.33 -4.79
C CYS A 133 13.15 11.90 -3.42
N SER A 134 13.29 12.86 -2.51
CA SER A 134 13.46 12.54 -1.10
C SER A 134 12.29 11.66 -0.68
N PRO A 135 12.53 10.53 0.02
CA PRO A 135 11.46 9.65 0.47
C PRO A 135 10.39 10.47 1.19
N SER A 136 9.13 10.22 0.87
CA SER A 136 8.05 10.85 1.62
C SER A 136 8.14 10.41 3.09
N LEU A 137 7.72 11.28 4.01
CA LEU A 137 7.73 10.99 5.45
C LEU A 137 7.01 9.66 5.80
N ILE A 138 6.05 9.26 4.96
CA ILE A 138 5.33 7.99 5.04
C ILE A 138 6.24 6.80 4.69
N GLU A 139 7.05 6.91 3.62
CA GLU A 139 7.96 5.85 3.20
C GLU A 139 9.05 5.59 4.25
N GLU A 140 9.59 6.66 4.85
CA GLU A 140 10.57 6.55 5.94
C GLU A 140 9.98 5.83 7.17
N GLN A 141 8.72 6.16 7.51
CA GLN A 141 8.03 5.53 8.63
C GLN A 141 7.68 4.06 8.36
N VAL A 142 7.29 3.72 7.13
CA VAL A 142 7.06 2.32 6.72
C VAL A 142 8.36 1.52 6.75
N ALA A 143 9.44 2.06 6.21
CA ALA A 143 10.75 1.40 6.22
C ALA A 143 11.23 1.13 7.65
N THR A 144 11.08 2.11 8.54
CA THR A 144 11.44 1.99 9.96
C THR A 144 10.64 0.87 10.65
N ASN A 145 9.34 0.79 10.39
CA ASN A 145 8.48 -0.24 10.98
C ASN A 145 8.82 -1.65 10.49
N VAL A 146 9.13 -1.79 9.19
CA VAL A 146 9.53 -3.08 8.60
C VAL A 146 10.85 -3.56 9.22
N VAL A 147 11.86 -2.68 9.29
CA VAL A 147 13.16 -3.02 9.90
C VAL A 147 13.00 -3.41 11.37
N THR A 148 12.24 -2.63 12.13
CA THR A 148 11.99 -2.91 13.56
C THR A 148 11.34 -4.28 13.76
N ARG A 149 10.33 -4.60 12.94
CA ARG A 149 9.65 -5.89 13.01
C ARG A 149 10.58 -7.06 12.69
N LEU A 150 11.40 -6.93 11.65
CA LEU A 150 12.38 -7.96 11.26
C LEU A 150 13.43 -8.18 12.36
N LEU A 151 13.89 -7.10 12.99
CA LEU A 151 14.82 -7.18 14.12
C LEU A 151 14.19 -7.86 15.34
N HIS A 152 12.90 -7.62 15.61
CA HIS A 152 12.20 -8.28 16.71
C HIS A 152 11.92 -9.77 16.46
N GLN A 153 11.64 -10.16 15.22
CA GLN A 153 11.33 -11.54 14.86
C GLN A 153 12.56 -12.45 14.72
N SER A 154 13.74 -11.88 14.49
CA SER A 154 14.97 -12.67 14.36
C SER A 154 15.61 -12.96 15.71
N ASP A 155 15.84 -14.24 16.02
CA ASP A 155 16.68 -14.68 17.14
C ASP A 155 18.18 -14.67 16.80
N SER A 156 18.52 -14.60 15.51
CA SER A 156 19.90 -14.51 15.05
C SER A 156 20.50 -13.11 15.33
N PRO A 157 21.76 -13.03 15.79
CA PRO A 157 22.47 -11.76 15.96
C PRO A 157 22.78 -11.08 14.62
N LEU A 158 22.76 -11.82 13.51
CA LEU A 158 22.95 -11.28 12.16
C LEU A 158 21.63 -11.39 11.38
N VAL A 159 21.11 -10.24 10.93
CA VAL A 159 19.88 -10.12 10.13
C VAL A 159 20.27 -9.64 8.73
N LYS A 160 19.99 -10.46 7.71
CA LYS A 160 20.22 -10.08 6.30
C LYS A 160 18.95 -9.50 5.71
N LEU A 161 19.00 -8.26 5.25
CA LEU A 161 17.90 -7.62 4.53
C LEU A 161 18.11 -7.78 3.02
N PRO A 162 17.22 -8.49 2.30
CA PRO A 162 17.28 -8.54 0.85
C PRO A 162 16.94 -7.16 0.29
N THR A 163 17.88 -6.59 -0.46
CA THR A 163 17.61 -5.42 -1.30
C THR A 163 17.55 -5.89 -2.75
N GLY A 164 17.04 -5.08 -3.68
CA GLY A 164 17.11 -5.38 -5.12
C GLY A 164 18.54 -5.41 -5.69
N GLY A 165 19.57 -5.32 -4.84
CA GLY A 165 20.99 -5.39 -5.17
C GLY A 165 21.76 -6.12 -4.07
N GLN A 166 22.83 -5.50 -3.56
CA GLN A 166 23.64 -6.11 -2.52
C GLN A 166 22.88 -6.16 -1.18
N PRO A 167 22.75 -7.34 -0.55
CA PRO A 167 22.02 -7.49 0.71
C PRO A 167 22.70 -6.70 1.84
N LEU A 168 21.90 -6.09 2.71
CA LEU A 168 22.38 -5.38 3.88
C LEU A 168 22.48 -6.33 5.07
N ASN A 169 23.62 -6.33 5.76
CA ASN A 169 23.84 -7.11 6.97
C ASN A 169 23.65 -6.20 8.19
N LEU A 170 22.59 -6.45 8.97
CA LEU A 170 22.34 -5.77 10.23
C LEU A 170 22.76 -6.67 11.39
N ILE A 171 23.43 -6.09 12.39
CA ILE A 171 23.77 -6.81 13.62
C ILE A 171 22.79 -6.40 14.71
N LYS A 172 22.01 -7.36 15.22
CA LYS A 172 21.09 -7.16 16.33
C LYS A 172 21.89 -7.12 17.63
N VAL A 173 21.86 -5.98 18.30
CA VAL A 173 22.43 -5.82 19.64
C VAL A 173 21.34 -6.16 20.65
N SER A 174 21.37 -7.37 21.20
CA SER A 174 20.28 -7.98 21.98
C SER A 174 20.02 -7.35 23.35
N ALA A 175 20.95 -6.58 23.90
CA ALA A 175 20.71 -5.74 25.07
C ALA A 175 21.78 -4.64 25.19
N PRO A 176 21.43 -3.42 25.61
CA PRO A 176 22.38 -2.60 26.31
C PRO A 176 22.72 -3.33 27.63
N LEU A 177 23.95 -3.82 27.76
CA LEU A 177 24.48 -4.46 28.98
C LEU A 177 24.23 -3.65 30.26
N VAL A 178 24.01 -2.34 30.10
CA VAL A 178 23.74 -1.40 31.19
C VAL A 178 22.68 -0.41 30.72
N PRO A 179 21.57 -0.21 31.46
CA PRO A 179 20.62 0.87 31.20
C PRO A 179 21.35 2.21 31.12
N SER A 180 20.92 3.13 30.25
CA SER A 180 21.59 4.42 30.06
C SER A 180 21.83 5.19 31.37
N GLY A 181 20.91 5.08 32.34
CA GLY A 181 21.04 5.70 33.66
C GLY A 181 22.07 5.08 34.61
N LYS A 182 22.64 3.91 34.27
CA LYS A 182 23.71 3.25 35.03
C LYS A 182 25.07 3.28 34.30
N CYS A 183 25.14 3.87 33.11
CA CYS A 183 26.39 4.01 32.38
C CYS A 183 27.22 5.15 32.96
N THR A 184 28.54 4.95 33.09
CA THR A 184 29.44 6.07 33.41
C THR A 184 29.48 7.06 32.26
N ASN A 185 29.68 8.36 32.57
CA ASN A 185 29.80 9.43 31.56
C ASN A 185 30.89 9.11 30.52
N GLU A 186 31.97 8.44 30.94
CA GLU A 186 33.04 8.01 30.06
C GLU A 186 32.59 6.97 29.03
N THR A 187 31.79 5.98 29.45
CA THR A 187 31.21 4.98 28.55
C THR A 187 30.27 5.62 27.53
N VAL A 188 29.44 6.58 27.97
CA VAL A 188 28.54 7.34 27.10
C VAL A 188 29.34 8.15 26.07
N ARG A 189 30.42 8.81 26.50
CA ARG A 189 31.30 9.59 25.62
C ARG A 189 32.00 8.70 24.58
N LYS A 190 32.51 7.55 25.00
CA LYS A 190 33.17 6.58 24.10
C LYS A 190 32.20 6.08 23.02
N ARG A 191 31.01 5.61 23.41
CA ARG A 191 29.96 5.19 22.45
C ARG A 191 29.52 6.31 21.51
N SER A 192 29.37 7.54 22.03
CA SER A 192 29.03 8.69 21.20
C SER A 192 30.10 9.00 20.16
N ASN A 193 31.37 8.83 20.50
CA ASN A 193 32.49 8.99 19.57
C ASN A 193 32.53 7.89 18.52
N GLU A 194 32.30 6.63 18.91
CA GLU A 194 32.19 5.49 17.98
C GLU A 194 31.06 5.71 16.96
N ILE A 195 29.88 6.13 17.40
CA ILE A 195 28.75 6.46 16.50
C ILE A 195 29.11 7.62 15.57
N LYS A 196 29.80 8.66 16.07
CA LYS A 196 30.28 9.77 15.24
C LYS A 196 31.30 9.33 14.20
N ALA A 197 32.17 8.37 14.52
CA ALA A 197 33.14 7.82 13.58
C ALA A 197 32.45 7.04 12.44
N VAL A 198 31.48 6.18 12.78
CA VAL A 198 30.70 5.44 11.77
C VAL A 198 29.92 6.38 10.85
N ARG A 199 29.41 7.51 11.35
CA ARG A 199 28.71 8.52 10.53
C ARG A 199 29.63 9.31 9.58
N LYS A 200 30.94 9.28 9.79
CA LYS A 200 31.93 9.98 8.96
C LYS A 200 32.54 9.10 7.87
N MET A 201 32.31 7.79 7.92
CA MET A 201 32.64 6.84 6.85
C MET A 201 31.56 6.90 5.78
#